data_AF-A0A0D2FKN5-F1
#
_entry.id   AF-A0A0D2FKN5-F1
#
_cell.length_a   1.000
_cell.length_b   1.000
_cell.length_c   1.000
_cell.angle_alpha   90.00
_cell.angle_beta   90.00
_cell.angle_gamma   90.00
#
_symmetry.space_group_name_H-M   'P 1'
#
loop_
_entity.id
_entity.type
_entity.pdbx_description
1 polymer ?
#
loop_
_entity_poly.entity_id
_entity_poly.type
_entity_poly.pdbx_seq_one_letter_code
_entity_poly.pdbx_strand_id
1 'polypeptide(L)' 'MAFAEADKLRKTCEDLIRVKPEGWVPLEEYEEAKKIEQALKRDTFYAAESPEDEERIREHWLFE' A
#
# COMPACT_ATOMS: atom_id res chain seq x y z
N MET A 1 -16.80 -9.57 -10.81
CA MET A 1 -16.87 -9.17 -9.38
C MET A 1 -15.53 -8.74 -8.78
N ALA A 2 -14.38 -8.92 -9.46
CA ALA A 2 -13.05 -8.61 -8.93
C ALA A 2 -12.76 -7.11 -8.65
N PHE A 3 -13.38 -6.17 -9.38
CA PHE A 3 -13.15 -4.72 -9.18
C PHE A 3 -13.54 -4.25 -7.77
N ALA A 4 -14.63 -4.79 -7.21
CA ALA A 4 -15.13 -4.38 -5.90
C ALA A 4 -14.23 -4.87 -4.75
N GLU A 5 -13.53 -6.00 -4.93
CA GLU A 5 -12.54 -6.48 -3.96
C GLU A 5 -11.24 -5.67 -4.03
N ALA A 6 -10.78 -5.36 -5.24
CA ALA A 6 -9.62 -4.50 -5.44
C ALA A 6 -9.83 -3.10 -4.82
N ASP A 7 -10.99 -2.48 -5.03
CA ASP A 7 -11.34 -1.18 -4.43
C ASP A 7 -11.39 -1.22 -2.90
N LYS A 8 -11.90 -2.31 -2.31
CA LYS A 8 -11.92 -2.49 -0.85
C LYS A 8 -10.53 -2.66 -0.27
N LEU A 9 -9.69 -3.45 -0.94
CA LEU A 9 -8.30 -3.64 -0.52
C LEU A 9 -7.54 -2.30 -0.59
N ARG A 10 -7.74 -1.54 -1.67
CA ARG A 10 -7.14 -0.21 -1.84
C ARG A 10 -7.54 0.74 -0.70
N LYS A 11 -8.83 0.85 -0.41
CA LYS A 11 -9.32 1.68 0.72
C LYS A 11 -8.75 1.25 2.06
N THR A 12 -8.63 -0.05 2.28
CA THR A 12 -8.07 -0.58 3.52
C THR A 12 -6.59 -0.19 3.69
N CYS A 13 -5.81 -0.23 2.60
CA CYS A 13 -4.42 0.23 2.59
C CYS A 13 -4.31 1.75 2.77
N GLU A 14 -5.18 2.52 2.12
CA GLU A 14 -5.26 3.99 2.26
C GLU A 14 -5.57 4.39 3.72
N ASP A 15 -6.56 3.73 4.36
CA ASP A 15 -6.92 3.94 5.76
C ASP A 15 -5.75 3.57 6.71
N LEU A 16 -5.04 2.48 6.44
CA LEU A 16 -3.88 2.03 7.22
C LEU A 16 -2.76 3.07 7.25
N ILE A 17 -2.49 3.70 6.11
CA ILE A 17 -1.43 4.71 5.95
C ILE A 17 -1.93 6.12 6.33
N ARG A 18 -3.19 6.23 6.78
CA ARG A 18 -3.87 7.50 7.14
C ARG A 18 -3.96 8.49 5.97
N VAL A 19 -4.02 7.97 4.75
CA VAL A 19 -4.25 8.77 3.55
C VAL A 19 -5.61 9.44 3.69
N LYS A 20 -5.67 10.78 3.54
CA LYS A 20 -6.95 11.49 3.55
C LYS A 20 -7.79 11.04 2.35
N PRO A 21 -9.13 11.20 2.38
CA PRO A 21 -10.02 10.78 1.29
C PRO A 21 -9.66 11.35 -0.09
N GLU A 22 -8.89 12.43 -0.09
CA GLU A 22 -8.40 13.15 -1.26
C GLU A 22 -7.04 12.61 -1.79
N GLY A 23 -6.50 11.54 -1.19
CA GLY A 23 -5.28 10.86 -1.67
C GLY A 23 -3.96 11.48 -1.21
N TRP A 24 -3.98 12.37 -0.21
CA TRP A 24 -2.79 13.03 0.30
C TRP A 24 -2.65 12.90 1.81
N VAL A 25 -1.44 13.10 2.31
CA VAL A 25 -1.09 13.08 3.74
C VAL A 25 -0.50 14.45 4.10
N PRO A 26 -0.88 15.07 5.24
CA PRO A 26 -0.24 16.29 5.71
C PRO A 26 1.28 16.10 5.88
N LEU A 27 2.07 17.15 5.59
CA LEU A 27 3.53 17.06 5.67
C LEU A 27 4.04 16.63 7.06
N GLU A 28 3.35 17.05 8.11
CA GLU A 28 3.63 16.68 9.50
C GLU A 28 3.45 15.18 9.78
N GLU A 29 2.56 14.51 9.03
CA GLU A 29 2.25 13.09 9.14
C GLU A 29 2.96 12.26 8.05
N TYR A 30 3.60 12.89 7.06
CA TYR A 30 4.18 12.24 5.89
C TYR A 30 5.25 11.20 6.26
N GLU A 31 6.17 11.55 7.17
CA GLU A 31 7.22 10.64 7.62
C GLU A 31 6.66 9.42 8.35
N GLU A 32 5.59 9.58 9.12
CA GLU A 32 4.92 8.48 9.82
C GLU A 32 4.14 7.60 8.83
N ALA A 33 3.42 8.21 7.90
CA ALA A 33 2.74 7.51 6.81
C ALA A 33 3.73 6.72 5.93
N LYS A 34 4.90 7.30 5.59
CA LYS A 34 5.94 6.60 4.83
C LYS A 34 6.52 5.40 5.59
N LYS A 35 6.68 5.48 6.91
CA LYS A 35 7.09 4.33 7.72
C LYS A 35 6.06 3.20 7.68
N ILE A 36 4.77 3.54 7.77
CA ILE A 36 3.69 2.55 7.69
C ILE A 36 3.63 1.94 6.29
N GLU A 37 3.76 2.75 5.23
CA GLU A 37 3.82 2.30 3.84
C GLU A 37 4.99 1.33 3.60
N GLN A 38 6.19 1.66 4.08
CA GLN A 38 7.35 0.77 3.98
C GLN A 38 7.16 -0.53 4.76
N ALA A 39 6.53 -0.49 5.93
CA ALA A 39 6.20 -1.69 6.70
C ALA A 39 5.21 -2.57 5.92
N LEU A 40 4.16 -1.98 5.35
CA LEU A 40 3.18 -2.68 4.53
C LEU A 40 3.83 -3.29 3.28
N LYS A 41 4.73 -2.56 2.63
CA LYS A 41 5.50 -3.05 1.47
C LYS A 41 6.36 -4.24 1.84
N ARG A 42 7.06 -4.18 2.98
CA ARG A 42 7.87 -5.29 3.48
C ARG A 42 7.03 -6.51 3.82
N ASP A 43 5.90 -6.33 4.48
CA ASP A 43 5.02 -7.43 4.86
C ASP A 43 4.36 -8.08 3.62
N THR A 44 4.04 -7.27 2.60
CA THR A 44 3.54 -7.75 1.31
C THR A 44 4.61 -8.54 0.55
N PHE A 45 5.87 -8.08 0.57
CA PHE A 45 6.99 -8.86 0.02
C PHE A 45 7.27 -10.14 0.82
N TYR A 46 7.16 -10.10 2.14
CA TYR A 46 7.34 -11.29 2.97
C TYR A 46 6.27 -12.35 2.71
N ALA A 47 5.05 -11.91 2.35
CA ALA A 47 3.97 -12.78 1.93
C ALA A 47 4.07 -13.25 0.46
N ALA A 48 5.01 -12.71 -0.32
CA ALA A 48 5.21 -13.15 -1.70
C ALA A 48 5.75 -14.58 -1.72
N GLU A 49 5.05 -15.46 -2.43
CA GLU A 49 5.39 -16.88 -2.49
C GLU A 49 6.53 -17.17 -3.49
N SER A 50 6.87 -16.18 -4.33
CA SER A 50 7.87 -16.33 -5.39
C SER A 50 8.57 -15.01 -5.75
N PRO A 51 9.78 -15.06 -6.31
CA PRO A 51 10.49 -13.88 -6.81
C PRO A 51 9.70 -13.10 -7.86
N GLU A 52 8.92 -13.82 -8.69
CA GLU A 52 8.03 -13.21 -9.68
C GLU A 52 6.89 -12.41 -9.03
N ASP A 53 6.34 -12.88 -7.91
CA ASP A 53 5.32 -12.14 -7.15
C ASP A 53 5.93 -10.89 -6.51
N GLU A 54 7.15 -10.99 -5.96
CA GLU A 54 7.89 -9.83 -5.44
C GLU A 54 8.14 -8.79 -6.53
N GLU A 55 8.53 -9.20 -7.73
CA GLU A 55 8.76 -8.29 -8.86
C GLU A 55 7.47 -7.59 -9.30
N ARG A 56 6.35 -8.32 -9.36
CA ARG A 56 5.02 -7.75 -9.65
C ARG A 56 4.54 -6.78 -8.58
N ILE A 57 4.79 -7.09 -7.30
CA ILE A 57 4.46 -6.18 -6.18
C ILE A 57 5.30 -4.90 -6.26
N ARG A 58 6.57 -4.98 -6.69
CA ARG A 58 7.39 -3.78 -6.96
C ARG A 58 6.84 -2.97 -8.13
N GLU A 59 6.54 -3.62 -9.24
CA GLU A 59 6.10 -2.95 -10.47
C GLU A 59 4.73 -2.26 -10.34
N HIS A 60 3.88 -2.75 -9.46
CA HIS A 60 2.50 -2.26 -9.27
C HIS A 60 2.23 -1.70 -7.87
N TRP A 61 3.29 -1.29 -7.16
CA TRP A 61 3.11 -0.78 -5.81
C TRP A 61 2.24 0.48 -5.79
N LEU A 62 1.20 0.48 -4.95
CA LEU A 62 0.16 1.51 -4.91
C LEU A 62 0.64 2.91 -4.48
N PHE A 63 1.84 3.00 -3.87
CA PHE A 63 2.35 4.21 -3.21
C PHE A 63 3.72 4.68 -3.75
N GLU A 64 4.14 4.13 -4.90
CA GLU A 64 5.20 4.70 -5.74
C GLU A 64 4.59 5.45 -6.93
#